data_AF-A0A1I2EPY2-F1
#
_entry.id   AF-A0A1I2EPY2-F1
#
_cell.length_a   1.000
_cell.length_b   1.000
_cell.length_c   1.000
_cell.angle_alpha   90.00
_cell.angle_beta   90.00
_cell.angle_gamma   90.00
#
_symmetry.space_group_name_H-M   'P 1'
#
loop_
_entity.id
_entity.type
_entity.pdbx_description
1 polymer ?
#
loop_
_entity_poly.entity_id
_entity_poly.type
_entity_poly.pdbx_seq_one_letter_code
_entity_poly.pdbx_strand_id
1 'polypeptide(L)'
;MSADQGRPPFTTVCIVSAAVAVAAYWGGLLVVVGTTAVPGWAAGAALLLVALAAGIAGRWRRRAAPAPPATGARRWRWVLSSLTVLGCLTGALADAVATYHPLKPADAGGCRAVARETAFLFAGSGEVYAGRALGPISVLRRSSSWTADDGYQPIAAGAYRLTWAPGGGSLVIDDTGVNPVWPALHEVDCG
;
A
#
# COMPACT_ATOMS: atom_id res chain seq x y z
N MET A 1 14.89 40.74 10.67
CA MET A 1 13.49 40.28 10.52
C MET A 1 13.51 39.15 9.50
N SER A 2 13.63 37.91 9.96
CA SER A 2 13.80 36.74 9.08
C SER A 2 12.46 36.21 8.60
N ALA A 3 12.37 36.03 7.29
CA ALA A 3 11.30 35.36 6.58
C ALA A 3 11.21 33.88 7.01
N ASP A 4 10.14 33.53 7.71
CA ASP A 4 9.67 32.14 7.87
C ASP A 4 8.20 32.03 7.46
N GLN A 5 7.82 32.78 6.42
CA GLN A 5 6.48 32.78 5.83
C GLN A 5 6.51 31.91 4.57
N GLY A 6 6.19 30.62 4.71
CA GLY A 6 5.89 29.79 3.55
C GLY A 6 5.98 28.28 3.75
N ARG A 7 6.70 27.80 4.78
CA ARG A 7 6.82 26.36 5.00
C ARG A 7 5.58 25.84 5.76
N PRO A 8 4.84 24.86 5.21
CA PRO A 8 3.76 24.22 5.95
C PRO A 8 4.33 23.58 7.23
N PRO A 9 3.61 23.63 8.36
CA PRO A 9 4.12 23.04 9.59
C PRO A 9 4.31 21.53 9.38
N PHE A 10 5.38 20.97 9.96
CA PHE A 10 5.76 19.57 9.83
C PHE A 10 4.58 18.59 9.99
N THR A 11 3.70 18.83 10.96
CA THR A 11 2.48 18.04 11.16
C THR A 11 1.54 18.02 9.95
N THR A 12 1.40 19.14 9.24
CA THR A 12 0.59 19.20 8.02
C THR A 12 1.23 18.39 6.90
N VAL A 13 2.56 18.45 6.76
CA VAL A 13 3.28 17.62 5.78
C VAL A 13 3.03 16.14 6.07
N CYS A 14 3.18 15.70 7.32
CA CYS A 14 2.92 14.30 7.70
C CYS A 14 1.48 13.86 7.42
N ILE A 15 0.48 14.68 7.74
CA ILE A 15 -0.94 14.34 7.49
C ILE A 15 -1.21 14.25 5.98
N VAL A 16 -0.70 15.19 5.18
CA VAL A 16 -0.88 15.16 3.73
C VAL A 16 -0.17 13.95 3.12
N SER A 17 1.07 13.68 3.52
CA SER A 17 1.81 12.49 3.07
C SER A 17 1.12 11.19 3.48
N ALA A 18 0.52 11.13 4.68
CA ALA A 18 -0.25 9.98 5.12
C ALA A 18 -1.50 9.77 4.25
N ALA A 19 -2.24 10.85 3.97
CA ALA A 19 -3.41 10.81 3.10
C ALA A 19 -3.03 10.36 1.68
N VAL A 20 -1.91 10.86 1.14
CA VAL A 20 -1.39 10.44 -0.18
C VAL A 20 -1.01 8.97 -0.17
N ALA A 21 -0.34 8.47 0.87
CA ALA A 21 0.03 7.05 0.98
C ALA A 21 -1.20 6.13 1.00
N VAL A 22 -2.23 6.50 1.77
CA VAL A 22 -3.51 5.77 1.80
C VAL A 22 -4.21 5.85 0.45
N ALA A 23 -4.30 7.03 -0.17
CA ALA A 23 -4.93 7.19 -1.48
C ALA A 23 -4.19 6.38 -2.57
N ALA A 24 -2.86 6.35 -2.52
CA ALA A 24 -2.03 5.55 -3.42
C ALA A 24 -2.33 4.05 -3.26
N TYR A 25 -2.44 3.56 -2.02
CA TYR A 25 -2.82 2.17 -1.74
C TYR A 25 -4.18 1.80 -2.34
N TRP A 26 -5.18 2.67 -2.15
CA TRP A 26 -6.51 2.48 -2.75
C TRP A 26 -6.48 2.55 -4.28
N GLY A 27 -5.56 3.34 -4.84
CA GLY A 27 -5.26 3.38 -6.28
C GLY A 27 -4.50 2.16 -6.81
N GLY A 28 -4.25 1.14 -5.97
CA GLY A 28 -3.54 -0.07 -6.36
C GLY A 28 -2.03 0.12 -6.45
N LEU A 29 -1.44 1.09 -5.74
CA LEU A 29 0.01 1.21 -5.63
C LEU A 29 0.54 0.48 -4.40
N LEU A 30 1.64 -0.25 -4.60
CA LEU A 30 2.35 -0.97 -3.55
C LEU A 30 3.82 -0.54 -3.56
N VAL A 31 4.32 -0.14 -2.39
CA VAL A 31 5.75 0.13 -2.22
C VAL A 31 6.43 -1.15 -1.78
N VAL A 32 7.54 -1.49 -2.42
CA VAL A 32 8.38 -2.63 -2.04
C VAL A 32 9.78 -2.12 -1.70
N VAL A 33 10.27 -2.52 -0.54
CA VAL A 33 11.64 -2.25 -0.07
C VAL A 33 12.40 -3.57 -0.02
N GLY A 34 13.31 -3.78 -0.96
CA GLY A 34 13.98 -5.05 -1.18
C GLY A 34 12.99 -6.14 -1.58
N THR A 35 12.72 -7.06 -0.65
CA THR A 35 11.72 -8.14 -0.78
C THR A 35 10.47 -7.92 0.08
N THR A 36 10.42 -6.81 0.83
CA THR A 36 9.34 -6.53 1.78
C THR A 36 8.33 -5.59 1.15
N ALA A 37 7.07 -6.04 1.04
CA ALA A 37 5.95 -5.19 0.66
C ALA A 37 5.55 -4.29 1.84
N VAL A 38 5.43 -2.99 1.58
CA VAL A 38 4.98 -1.98 2.56
C VAL A 38 3.64 -1.43 2.07
N PRO A 39 2.52 -1.89 2.65
CA PRO A 39 1.21 -1.40 2.25
C PRO A 39 1.03 0.06 2.66
N GLY A 40 0.36 0.85 1.84
CA GLY A 40 0.25 2.30 2.06
C GLY A 40 -0.53 2.68 3.32
N TRP A 41 -1.40 1.81 3.84
CA TRP A 41 -2.05 2.02 5.14
C TRP A 41 -1.04 2.00 6.30
N ALA A 42 -0.02 1.13 6.25
CA ALA A 42 0.98 1.03 7.30
C ALA A 42 1.88 2.27 7.31
N ALA A 43 2.30 2.73 6.12
CA ALA A 43 3.04 3.99 5.96
C ALA A 43 2.19 5.19 6.42
N GLY A 44 0.91 5.24 6.04
CA GLY A 44 -0.03 6.28 6.47
C GLY A 44 -0.21 6.32 7.99
N ALA A 45 -0.41 5.16 8.63
CA ALA A 45 -0.53 5.04 10.07
C ALA A 45 0.74 5.53 10.80
N ALA A 46 1.92 5.14 10.33
CA ALA A 46 3.19 5.60 10.89
C ALA A 46 3.33 7.14 10.82
N LEU A 47 2.99 7.73 9.67
CA LEU A 47 3.02 9.19 9.48
C LEU A 47 2.01 9.92 10.38
N LEU A 48 0.82 9.35 10.58
CA LEU A 48 -0.18 9.89 11.52
C LEU A 48 0.32 9.83 12.97
N LEU A 49 0.98 8.75 13.38
CA LEU A 49 1.58 8.64 14.73
C LEU A 49 2.67 9.68 14.94
N VAL A 50 3.53 9.91 13.93
CA VAL A 50 4.56 10.97 13.97
C VAL A 50 3.91 12.36 14.05
N ALA A 51 2.86 12.61 13.28
CA ALA A 51 2.10 13.85 13.32
C ALA A 51 1.48 14.10 14.71
N LEU A 52 0.93 13.05 15.33
CA LEU A 52 0.36 13.08 16.67
C LEU A 52 1.43 13.39 17.73
N ALA A 53 2.56 12.69 17.69
CA ALA A 53 3.68 12.90 18.62
C ALA A 53 4.22 14.33 18.54
N ALA A 54 4.43 14.85 17.32
CA ALA A 54 4.85 16.24 17.11
C ALA A 54 3.81 17.25 17.64
N GLY A 55 2.52 16.95 17.47
CA GLY A 55 1.43 17.76 18.01
C GLY A 55 1.41 17.80 19.54
N ILE A 56 1.59 16.65 20.21
CA ILE A 56 1.64 16.55 21.67
C ILE A 56 2.86 17.29 22.22
N ALA A 57 4.05 17.04 21.65
CA ALA A 57 5.28 17.71 22.06
C ALA A 57 5.18 19.24 21.89
N GLY A 58 4.57 19.70 20.79
CA GLY A 58 4.31 21.12 20.55
C GLY A 58 3.37 21.74 21.59
N ARG A 59 2.32 21.03 22.01
CA ARG A 59 1.41 21.50 23.08
C ARG A 59 2.12 21.61 24.42
N TRP A 60 2.97 20.64 24.76
CA TRP A 60 3.72 20.65 26.01
C TRP A 60 4.70 21.82 26.09
N ARG A 61 5.34 22.15 24.97
CA ARG A 61 6.23 23.33 24.86
C ARG A 61 5.48 24.66 24.90
N ARG A 62 4.20 24.69 24.52
CA ARG A 62 3.36 25.90 24.44
C ARG A 62 2.41 26.08 25.63
N ARG A 63 2.69 25.44 26.77
CA ARG A 63 1.82 25.47 27.99
C ARG A 63 1.49 26.87 28.54
N ALA A 64 2.06 27.95 27.99
CA ALA A 64 1.82 29.33 28.42
C ALA A 64 1.17 30.26 27.37
N ALA A 65 0.77 29.78 26.19
CA ALA A 65 0.22 30.65 25.13
C ALA A 65 -1.31 30.49 24.98
N PRO A 66 -2.09 31.58 24.85
CA PRO A 66 -3.51 31.52 24.55
C PRO A 66 -3.76 30.75 23.24
N ALA A 67 -4.76 29.87 23.23
CA ALA A 67 -5.13 29.13 22.03
C ALA A 67 -5.76 30.09 21.00
N PRO A 68 -5.20 30.22 19.79
CA PRO A 68 -5.83 31.01 18.74
C PRO A 68 -7.15 30.36 18.29
N PRO A 69 -8.11 31.16 17.78
CA PRO A 69 -9.40 30.65 17.33
C PRO A 69 -9.24 29.60 16.23
N ALA A 70 -10.15 28.63 16.21
CA ALA A 70 -10.15 27.55 15.23
C ALA A 70 -10.46 28.08 13.82
N THR A 71 -9.42 28.36 13.04
CA THR A 71 -9.54 28.76 11.63
C THR A 71 -9.98 27.58 10.74
N GLY A 72 -10.47 27.85 9.53
CA GLY A 72 -10.88 26.82 8.56
C GLY A 72 -9.80 25.76 8.28
N ALA A 73 -8.52 26.13 8.39
CA ALA A 73 -7.39 25.22 8.30
C ALA A 73 -7.40 24.12 9.38
N ARG A 74 -7.92 24.40 10.59
CA ARG A 74 -8.08 23.40 11.65
C ARG A 74 -9.15 22.38 11.30
N ARG A 75 -10.31 22.84 10.78
CA ARG A 75 -11.40 21.95 10.36
C ARG A 75 -10.95 21.00 9.23
N TRP A 76 -10.32 21.53 8.18
CA TRP A 76 -9.77 20.73 7.08
C TRP A 76 -8.82 19.64 7.59
N ARG A 77 -7.86 20.01 8.45
CA ARG A 77 -6.89 19.05 8.99
C ARG A 77 -7.55 17.94 9.79
N TRP A 78 -8.60 18.23 10.55
CA TRP A 78 -9.38 17.22 11.25
C TRP A 78 -10.06 16.27 10.28
N VAL A 79 -10.76 16.79 9.27
CA VAL A 79 -11.43 15.97 8.25
C VAL A 79 -10.42 15.06 7.54
N LEU A 80 -9.32 15.61 7.06
CA LEU A 80 -8.28 14.85 6.35
C LEU A 80 -7.66 13.77 7.24
N SER A 81 -7.38 14.10 8.51
CA SER A 81 -6.84 13.11 9.47
C SER A 81 -7.84 11.99 9.73
N SER A 82 -9.12 12.32 9.96
CA SER A 82 -10.17 11.31 10.19
C SER A 82 -10.35 10.38 9.00
N LEU A 83 -10.38 10.92 7.77
CA LEU A 83 -10.44 10.12 6.55
C LEU A 83 -9.22 9.21 6.40
N THR A 84 -8.03 9.74 6.70
CA THR A 84 -6.79 8.97 6.63
C THR A 84 -6.76 7.85 7.66
N VAL A 85 -7.20 8.12 8.90
CA VAL A 85 -7.35 7.09 9.95
C VAL A 85 -8.33 6.00 9.50
N LEU A 86 -9.49 6.39 8.98
CA LEU A 86 -10.47 5.42 8.47
C LEU A 86 -9.87 4.56 7.36
N GLY A 87 -9.19 5.17 6.38
CA GLY A 87 -8.53 4.45 5.30
C GLY A 87 -7.38 3.55 5.77
N CYS A 88 -6.69 3.92 6.87
CA CYS A 88 -5.69 3.06 7.49
C CYS A 88 -6.34 1.85 8.17
N LEU A 89 -7.46 2.05 8.87
CA LEU A 89 -8.18 0.97 9.56
C LEU A 89 -8.78 -0.02 8.55
N THR A 90 -9.41 0.46 7.48
CA THR A 90 -9.94 -0.42 6.44
C THR A 90 -8.84 -1.17 5.71
N GLY A 91 -7.71 -0.51 5.43
CA GLY A 91 -6.53 -1.15 4.85
C GLY A 91 -5.94 -2.24 5.76
N ALA A 92 -5.80 -1.95 7.06
CA ALA A 92 -5.31 -2.91 8.04
C ALA A 92 -6.25 -4.12 8.18
N LEU A 93 -7.56 -3.91 8.16
CA LEU A 93 -8.55 -5.00 8.16
C LEU A 93 -8.46 -5.86 6.90
N ALA A 94 -8.33 -5.23 5.73
CA ALA A 94 -8.16 -5.95 4.47
C ALA A 94 -6.87 -6.78 4.46
N ASP A 95 -5.80 -6.28 5.08
CA ASP A 95 -4.50 -6.95 5.17
C ASP A 95 -4.35 -7.91 6.35
N ALA A 96 -5.30 -7.94 7.28
CA ALA A 96 -5.23 -8.81 8.46
C ALA A 96 -5.14 -10.30 8.13
N VAL A 97 -5.66 -10.68 6.96
CA VAL A 97 -5.64 -12.04 6.39
C VAL A 97 -4.85 -12.11 5.08
N ALA A 98 -4.08 -11.06 4.77
CA ALA A 98 -3.30 -10.98 3.54
C ALA A 98 -1.85 -11.41 3.74
N THR A 99 -1.29 -12.02 2.71
CA THR A 99 0.13 -12.33 2.61
C THR A 99 0.69 -11.84 1.28
N TYR A 100 1.90 -11.31 1.31
CA TYR A 100 2.59 -10.77 0.14
C TYR A 100 3.70 -11.71 -0.30
N HIS A 101 3.66 -12.12 -1.55
CA HIS A 101 4.56 -13.10 -2.16
C HIS A 101 5.31 -12.45 -3.32
N PRO A 102 6.60 -12.12 -3.17
CA PRO A 102 7.45 -11.76 -4.30
C PRO A 102 7.50 -12.93 -5.29
N LEU A 103 7.07 -12.68 -6.52
CA LEU A 103 7.01 -13.72 -7.53
C LEU A 103 8.39 -14.02 -8.08
N LYS A 104 8.60 -15.29 -8.44
CA LYS A 104 9.85 -15.80 -9.01
C LYS A 104 9.58 -16.41 -10.39
N PRO A 105 10.57 -16.37 -11.31
CA PRO A 105 11.86 -15.68 -11.19
C PRO A 105 11.71 -14.16 -11.25
N ALA A 106 12.73 -13.41 -10.80
CA ALA A 106 12.81 -11.98 -11.10
C ALA A 106 13.27 -11.79 -12.55
N ASP A 107 12.77 -10.77 -13.24
CA ASP A 107 13.21 -10.46 -14.59
C ASP A 107 14.63 -9.88 -14.61
N ALA A 108 15.40 -10.22 -15.65
CA ALA A 108 16.75 -9.70 -15.86
C ALA A 108 16.74 -8.19 -16.20
N GLY A 109 15.68 -7.68 -16.80
CA GLY A 109 15.46 -6.26 -17.14
C GLY A 109 14.97 -5.39 -15.98
N GLY A 110 14.88 -5.95 -14.77
CA GLY A 110 14.49 -5.24 -13.55
C GLY A 110 12.98 -5.18 -13.31
N CYS A 111 12.16 -5.86 -14.11
CA CYS A 111 10.76 -6.08 -13.79
C CYS A 111 10.62 -6.90 -12.49
N ARG A 112 9.72 -6.46 -11.61
CA ARG A 112 9.34 -7.21 -10.41
C ARG A 112 7.83 -7.33 -10.32
N ALA A 113 7.38 -8.46 -9.81
CA ALA A 113 6.00 -8.68 -9.48
C ALA A 113 5.85 -9.23 -8.06
N VAL A 114 4.76 -8.83 -7.40
CA VAL A 114 4.36 -9.28 -6.07
C VAL A 114 2.89 -9.65 -6.15
N ALA A 115 2.57 -10.85 -5.68
CA ALA A 115 1.20 -11.27 -5.43
C ALA A 115 0.81 -10.92 -4.00
N ARG A 116 -0.40 -10.40 -3.81
CA ARG A 116 -1.04 -10.28 -2.49
C ARG A 116 -2.18 -11.29 -2.46
N GLU A 117 -2.12 -12.27 -1.58
CA GLU A 117 -3.18 -13.28 -1.41
C GLU A 117 -3.91 -13.10 -0.09
N THR A 118 -5.22 -13.26 -0.11
CA THR A 118 -6.09 -13.28 1.07
C THR A 118 -6.91 -14.56 1.11
N ALA A 119 -7.08 -15.13 2.30
CA ALA A 119 -7.96 -16.27 2.53
C ALA A 119 -8.79 -16.04 3.79
N PHE A 120 -10.12 -16.10 3.67
CA PHE A 120 -11.02 -15.91 4.80
C PHE A 120 -12.34 -16.67 4.59
N LEU A 121 -12.74 -17.48 5.58
CA LEU A 121 -14.00 -18.24 5.56
C LEU A 121 -14.27 -18.95 4.22
N PHE A 122 -13.31 -19.74 3.74
CA PHE A 122 -13.38 -20.48 2.48
C PHE A 122 -13.47 -19.62 1.20
N ALA A 123 -13.25 -18.31 1.29
CA ALA A 123 -13.03 -17.47 0.11
C ALA A 123 -11.55 -17.13 -0.02
N GLY A 124 -10.99 -17.37 -1.21
CA GLY A 124 -9.63 -16.98 -1.59
C GLY A 124 -9.67 -15.87 -2.62
N SER A 125 -8.70 -14.98 -2.58
CA SER A 125 -8.48 -14.01 -3.65
C SER A 125 -7.04 -13.56 -3.67
N GLY A 126 -6.64 -12.98 -4.79
CA GLY A 126 -5.35 -12.32 -4.85
C GLY A 126 -5.27 -11.22 -5.88
N GLU A 127 -4.19 -10.47 -5.78
CA GLU A 127 -3.91 -9.30 -6.59
C GLU A 127 -2.46 -9.35 -7.06
N VAL A 128 -2.22 -9.09 -8.34
CA VAL A 128 -0.87 -8.98 -8.90
C VAL A 128 -0.47 -7.51 -8.95
N TYR A 129 0.69 -7.21 -8.39
CA TYR A 129 1.35 -5.92 -8.49
C TYR A 129 2.63 -6.07 -9.30
N ALA A 130 2.87 -5.17 -10.24
CA ALA A 130 4.01 -5.20 -11.12
C ALA A 130 4.62 -3.82 -11.36
N GLY A 131 5.89 -3.77 -11.70
CA GLY A 131 6.60 -2.50 -11.89
C GLY A 131 8.10 -2.69 -12.06
N ARG A 132 8.74 -1.66 -12.62
CA ARG A 132 10.19 -1.63 -12.79
C ARG A 132 10.89 -1.31 -11.47
N ALA A 133 11.87 -2.13 -11.12
CA ALA A 133 12.73 -1.89 -9.97
C ALA A 133 13.84 -0.90 -10.32
N LEU A 134 13.80 0.29 -9.70
CA LEU A 134 14.80 1.35 -9.88
C LEU A 134 15.84 1.39 -8.74
N GLY A 135 15.99 0.29 -8.01
CA GLY A 135 16.90 0.17 -6.88
C GLY A 135 16.30 -0.61 -5.71
N PRO A 136 16.68 -0.29 -4.45
CA PRO A 136 16.19 -0.99 -3.28
C PRO A 136 14.71 -0.68 -2.98
N ILE A 137 14.19 0.45 -3.46
CA ILE A 137 12.79 0.85 -3.31
C ILE A 137 12.14 0.83 -4.69
N SER A 138 10.99 0.18 -4.79
CA SER A 138 10.21 0.08 -6.02
C SER A 138 8.75 0.41 -5.74
N VAL A 139 8.10 1.06 -6.70
CA VAL A 139 6.65 1.30 -6.66
C VAL A 139 6.04 0.41 -7.73
N LEU A 140 5.18 -0.51 -7.29
CA LEU A 140 4.46 -1.43 -8.15
C LEU A 140 3.01 -0.97 -8.27
N ARG A 141 2.42 -1.21 -9.43
CA ARG A 141 1.00 -0.95 -9.69
C ARG A 141 0.27 -2.28 -9.83
N ARG A 142 -0.95 -2.33 -9.29
CA ARG A 142 -1.85 -3.47 -9.48
C ARG A 142 -2.14 -3.63 -10.97
N SER A 143 -1.81 -4.80 -11.52
CA SER A 143 -2.10 -5.15 -12.91
C SER A 143 -3.40 -5.95 -13.03
N SER A 144 -3.69 -6.83 -12.07
CA SER A 144 -4.85 -7.72 -12.13
C SER A 144 -5.20 -8.32 -10.76
N SER A 145 -6.28 -9.10 -10.72
CA SER A 145 -6.74 -9.82 -9.53
C SER A 145 -7.42 -11.14 -9.92
N TRP A 146 -7.49 -12.07 -8.98
CA TRP A 146 -8.22 -13.33 -9.09
C TRP A 146 -9.03 -13.66 -7.83
N THR A 147 -9.93 -14.61 -7.97
CA THR A 147 -10.70 -15.24 -6.89
C THR A 147 -10.50 -16.76 -6.92
N ALA A 148 -10.61 -17.40 -5.76
CA ALA A 148 -10.60 -18.84 -5.54
C ALA A 148 -11.73 -19.23 -4.57
N ASP A 149 -12.40 -20.35 -4.82
CA ASP A 149 -13.70 -20.67 -4.20
C ASP A 149 -13.63 -21.35 -2.82
N ASP A 150 -12.44 -21.71 -2.35
CA ASP A 150 -12.23 -22.58 -1.18
C ASP A 150 -11.15 -22.05 -0.21
N GLY A 151 -10.75 -20.78 -0.37
CA GLY A 151 -9.66 -20.19 0.40
C GLY A 151 -8.27 -20.65 -0.05
N TYR A 152 -8.18 -21.37 -1.16
CA TYR A 152 -6.89 -21.76 -1.75
C TYR A 152 -6.05 -20.53 -2.10
N GLN A 153 -4.75 -20.64 -1.80
CA GLN A 153 -3.73 -19.61 -2.03
C GLN A 153 -2.69 -20.17 -3.01
N PRO A 154 -2.97 -20.10 -4.33
CA PRO A 154 -2.13 -20.74 -5.34
C PRO A 154 -0.69 -20.25 -5.35
N ILE A 155 -0.43 -18.97 -5.08
CA ILE A 155 0.93 -18.44 -5.10
C ILE A 155 1.72 -18.97 -3.90
N ALA A 156 1.12 -18.96 -2.71
CA ALA A 156 1.71 -19.57 -1.51
C ALA A 156 1.98 -21.07 -1.72
N ALA A 157 1.11 -21.78 -2.43
CA ALA A 157 1.28 -23.18 -2.80
C ALA A 157 2.31 -23.42 -3.92
N GLY A 158 2.81 -22.37 -4.57
CA GLY A 158 3.72 -22.48 -5.72
C GLY A 158 3.05 -22.99 -7.01
N ALA A 159 1.72 -22.97 -7.08
CA ALA A 159 0.92 -23.39 -8.22
C ALA A 159 0.77 -22.25 -9.24
N TYR A 160 1.90 -21.76 -9.73
CA TYR A 160 1.92 -20.73 -10.77
C TYR A 160 3.16 -20.82 -11.66
N ARG A 161 3.05 -20.22 -12.84
CA ARG A 161 4.14 -20.02 -13.77
C ARG A 161 4.21 -18.56 -14.19
N LEU A 162 5.38 -17.96 -13.99
CA LEU A 162 5.67 -16.59 -14.42
C LEU A 162 6.68 -16.62 -15.56
N THR A 163 6.29 -16.03 -16.69
CA THR A 163 7.14 -15.90 -17.88
C THR A 163 7.35 -14.42 -18.18
N TRP A 164 8.60 -14.00 -18.32
CA TRP A 164 8.95 -12.62 -18.64
C TRP A 164 9.17 -12.43 -20.15
N ALA A 165 8.82 -11.25 -20.62
CA ALA A 165 9.04 -10.73 -21.97
C ALA A 165 9.59 -9.30 -21.87
N PRO A 166 10.11 -8.71 -22.98
CA PRO A 166 10.52 -7.32 -22.96
C PRO A 166 9.35 -6.39 -22.56
N GLY A 167 9.51 -5.65 -21.45
CA GLY A 167 8.52 -4.69 -20.95
C GLY A 167 7.49 -5.25 -19.96
N GLY A 168 7.43 -6.57 -19.76
CA GLY A 168 6.42 -7.17 -18.89
C GLY A 168 6.46 -8.69 -18.89
N GLY A 169 5.36 -9.35 -18.55
CA GLY A 169 5.29 -10.81 -18.52
C GLY A 169 3.87 -11.34 -18.42
N SER A 170 3.76 -12.66 -18.34
CA SER A 170 2.51 -13.36 -18.08
C SER A 170 2.64 -14.25 -16.86
N LEU A 171 1.68 -14.12 -15.95
CA LEU A 171 1.49 -15.00 -14.81
C LEU A 171 0.30 -15.92 -15.12
N VAL A 172 0.55 -17.23 -15.07
CA VAL A 172 -0.47 -18.25 -15.15
C VAL A 172 -0.58 -18.91 -13.78
N ILE A 173 -1.76 -18.88 -13.19
CA ILE A 173 -2.09 -19.63 -11.99
C ILE A 173 -2.60 -21.00 -12.42
N ASP A 174 -2.01 -22.07 -11.88
CA ASP A 174 -2.39 -23.42 -12.26
C ASP A 174 -3.70 -23.79 -11.55
N ASP A 175 -4.76 -23.97 -12.33
CA ASP A 175 -6.05 -24.50 -11.88
C ASP A 175 -5.99 -26.04 -11.86
N THR A 176 -6.40 -26.64 -10.75
CA THR A 176 -6.42 -28.11 -10.57
C THR A 176 -7.82 -28.72 -10.67
N GLY A 177 -8.84 -27.93 -11.05
CA GLY A 177 -10.25 -28.34 -11.12
C GLY A 177 -10.90 -28.60 -9.76
N VAL A 178 -10.11 -29.04 -8.77
CA VAL A 178 -10.50 -29.13 -7.35
C VAL A 178 -10.42 -27.76 -6.68
N ASN A 179 -9.42 -26.96 -7.05
CA ASN A 179 -9.20 -25.61 -6.53
C ASN A 179 -9.30 -24.58 -7.69
N PRO A 180 -10.51 -24.24 -8.15
CA PRO A 180 -10.70 -23.35 -9.29
C PRO A 180 -10.23 -21.93 -8.96
N VAL A 181 -9.56 -21.30 -9.94
CA VAL A 181 -9.09 -19.91 -9.86
C VAL A 181 -9.56 -19.15 -11.09
N TRP A 182 -10.10 -17.94 -10.89
CA TRP A 182 -10.57 -17.11 -12.00
C TRP A 182 -10.26 -15.61 -11.85
N PRO A 183 -9.78 -14.95 -12.92
CA PRO A 183 -9.14 -15.55 -14.09
C PRO A 183 -7.81 -16.21 -13.70
N ALA A 184 -7.37 -17.23 -14.45
CA ALA A 184 -6.10 -17.91 -14.19
C ALA A 184 -4.89 -17.25 -14.90
N LEU A 185 -5.13 -16.49 -15.98
CA LEU A 185 -4.09 -15.80 -16.74
C LEU A 185 -4.09 -14.31 -16.42
N HIS A 186 -2.92 -13.78 -16.13
CA HIS A 186 -2.70 -12.41 -15.74
C HIS A 186 -1.54 -11.80 -16.53
N GLU A 187 -1.77 -10.61 -17.08
CA GLU A 187 -0.69 -9.80 -17.64
C GLU A 187 0.04 -9.04 -16.53
N VAL A 188 1.37 -8.98 -16.66
CA VAL A 188 2.29 -8.36 -15.71
C VAL A 188 2.97 -7.22 -16.44
N ASP A 189 2.43 -6.01 -16.31
CA ASP A 189 2.97 -4.80 -16.93
C ASP A 189 3.89 -4.04 -15.95
N CYS A 190 5.10 -3.69 -16.40
CA CYS A 190 6.07 -2.97 -15.58
C CYS A 190 6.15 -1.47 -15.83
N GLY A 191 5.32 -0.93 -16.74
CA GLY A 191 5.23 0.49 -17.05
C GLY A 191 5.56 0.85 -18.49
#